data_AF-A0A821RWU4-F1
#
_entry.id   AF-A0A821RWU4-F1
#
_cell.length_a   1.000
_cell.length_b   1.000
_cell.length_c   1.000
_cell.angle_alpha   90.00
_cell.angle_beta   90.00
_cell.angle_gamma   90.00
#
_symmetry.space_group_name_H-M   'P 1'
#
loop_
_entity.id
_entity.type
_entity.pdbx_description
1 polymer ?
#
loop_
_entity_poly.entity_id
_entity_poly.type
_entity_poly.pdbx_seq_one_letter_code
_entity_poly.pdbx_strand_id
1 'polypeptide(L)'
;MVGLTLLAKLNRIICAAKHTDPQVPFGGVNVIFFGDYLQYRPVYDVPLHTDFTLPVKSKSNKTPTEKQIQQRVARSLILQINCVVKLTQQMRTEDLRYLQLLERLRHGECNYDDYELLLTR
;
A
#
# COMPACT_ATOMS: atom_id res chain seq x y z
N MET A 1 -0.96 5.41 -1.82
CA MET A 1 -1.11 6.04 -3.15
C MET A 1 -1.22 5.03 -4.30
N VAL A 2 -0.37 3.99 -4.38
CA VAL A 2 -0.51 2.92 -5.40
C VAL A 2 -1.62 1.95 -5.03
N GLY A 3 -2.54 1.69 -5.96
CA GLY A 3 -3.65 0.75 -5.78
C GLY A 3 -3.49 -0.55 -6.54
N LEU A 4 -4.32 -1.54 -6.18
CA LEU A 4 -4.27 -2.89 -6.75
C LEU A 4 -4.59 -2.93 -8.25
N THR A 5 -5.47 -2.05 -8.74
CA THR A 5 -5.80 -2.01 -10.18
C THR A 5 -4.60 -1.56 -11.00
N LEU A 6 -3.88 -0.53 -10.51
CA LEU A 6 -2.65 -0.06 -11.15
C LEU A 6 -1.58 -1.16 -11.17
N LEU A 7 -1.42 -1.89 -10.07
CA LEU A 7 -0.43 -2.98 -9.98
C LEU A 7 -0.75 -4.13 -10.94
N ALA A 8 -2.01 -4.56 -11.02
CA ALA A 8 -2.44 -5.59 -11.98
C ALA A 8 -2.13 -5.15 -13.43
N LYS A 9 -2.45 -3.90 -13.77
CA LYS A 9 -2.17 -3.34 -15.09
C LYS A 9 -0.67 -3.33 -15.40
N LEU A 10 0.16 -2.94 -14.42
CA LEU A 10 1.62 -2.94 -14.56
C LEU A 10 2.15 -4.35 -14.82
N ASN A 11 1.75 -5.33 -14.00
CA ASN A 11 2.15 -6.73 -14.18
C ASN A 11 1.80 -7.23 -15.58
N ARG A 12 0.54 -7.01 -16.01
CA ARG A 12 0.06 -7.42 -17.34
C ARG A 12 0.89 -6.81 -18.47
N ILE A 13 1.19 -5.51 -18.40
CA ILE A 13 1.97 -4.80 -19.42
C ILE A 13 3.40 -5.37 -19.49
N ILE A 14 4.04 -5.59 -18.35
CA ILE A 14 5.40 -6.12 -18.32
C ILE A 14 5.46 -7.55 -18.86
N CYS A 15 4.56 -8.44 -18.44
CA CYS A 15 4.52 -9.81 -18.94
C CYS A 15 4.28 -9.85 -20.47
N ALA A 16 3.37 -9.00 -20.97
CA ALA A 16 3.10 -8.89 -22.40
C ALA A 16 4.32 -8.39 -23.19
N ALA A 17 4.97 -7.32 -22.71
CA ALA A 17 6.15 -6.76 -23.37
C ALA A 17 7.32 -7.76 -23.42
N LYS A 18 7.50 -8.55 -22.35
CA LYS A 18 8.56 -9.56 -22.26
C LYS A 18 8.20 -10.92 -22.87
N HIS A 19 7.01 -11.07 -23.47
CA HIS A 19 6.52 -12.33 -24.03
C HIS A 19 6.69 -13.51 -23.05
N THR A 20 6.45 -13.26 -21.76
CA THR A 20 6.65 -14.24 -20.69
C THR A 20 5.31 -14.85 -20.27
N ASP A 21 5.36 -16.05 -19.68
CA ASP A 21 4.18 -16.68 -19.10
C ASP A 21 3.50 -15.72 -18.08
N PRO A 22 2.17 -15.48 -18.19
CA PRO A 22 1.41 -14.67 -17.24
C PRO A 22 1.54 -15.09 -15.77
N GLN A 23 1.94 -16.34 -15.49
CA GLN A 23 2.18 -16.83 -14.14
C GLN A 23 3.49 -16.32 -13.53
N VAL A 24 4.43 -15.84 -14.35
CA VAL A 24 5.69 -15.28 -13.86
C VAL A 24 5.43 -13.84 -13.38
N PRO A 25 5.58 -13.55 -12.08
CA PRO A 25 5.37 -12.21 -11.54
C PRO A 25 6.25 -11.19 -12.23
N PHE A 26 5.65 -10.11 -12.70
CA PHE A 26 6.29 -9.01 -13.43
C PHE A 26 7.19 -9.49 -14.57
N GLY A 27 6.85 -10.61 -15.23
CA GLY A 27 7.67 -11.21 -16.30
C GLY A 27 9.12 -11.51 -15.85
N GLY A 28 9.34 -11.79 -14.56
CA GLY A 28 10.65 -12.10 -13.99
C GLY A 28 11.51 -10.86 -13.74
N VAL A 29 10.92 -9.66 -13.72
CA VAL A 29 11.62 -8.44 -13.30
C VAL A 29 11.69 -8.39 -11.77
N ASN A 30 12.87 -8.07 -11.24
CA ASN A 30 13.03 -7.79 -9.82
C ASN A 30 12.35 -6.47 -9.49
N VAL A 31 11.32 -6.50 -8.65
CA VAL A 31 10.55 -5.32 -8.23
C VAL A 31 10.84 -5.00 -6.77
N ILE A 32 11.25 -3.76 -6.52
CA ILE A 32 11.42 -3.23 -5.16
C ILE A 32 10.27 -2.25 -4.89
N PHE A 33 9.44 -2.58 -3.91
CA PHE A 33 8.42 -1.67 -3.41
C PHE A 33 9.01 -0.83 -2.27
N PHE A 34 8.87 0.49 -2.36
CA PHE A 34 9.26 1.42 -1.31
C PHE A 34 8.14 2.45 -1.11
N GLY A 35 7.92 2.84 0.14
CA GLY A 35 6.89 3.80 0.49
C GLY A 35 6.38 3.61 1.92
N ASP A 36 5.40 4.43 2.28
CA ASP A 36 4.75 4.39 3.59
C ASP A 36 3.23 4.20 3.42
N TYR A 37 2.68 3.15 4.05
CA TYR A 37 1.26 2.85 4.00
C TYR A 37 0.38 3.84 4.78
N LEU A 38 0.98 4.67 5.62
CA LEU A 38 0.28 5.73 6.35
C LEU A 38 0.09 7.02 5.53
N GLN A 39 0.59 7.05 4.30
CA GLN A 39 0.23 8.10 3.35
C GLN A 39 -1.21 7.93 2.85
N TYR A 40 -1.66 8.88 2.02
CA TYR A 40 -2.99 8.83 1.44
C TYR A 40 -3.29 7.51 0.73
N ARG A 41 -4.52 7.04 0.94
CA ARG A 41 -5.07 5.88 0.23
C ARG A 41 -5.09 6.16 -1.28
N PRO A 42 -4.99 5.12 -2.13
CA PRO A 42 -5.16 5.27 -3.57
C PRO A 42 -6.52 5.89 -3.91
N VAL A 43 -6.51 6.90 -4.79
CA VAL A 43 -7.74 7.58 -5.22
C VAL A 43 -8.50 6.65 -6.19
N TYR A 44 -9.79 6.41 -5.92
CA TYR A 44 -10.67 5.51 -6.71
C TYR A 44 -10.17 4.06 -6.88
N ASP A 45 -9.22 3.63 -6.04
CA ASP A 45 -8.67 2.27 -6.09
C ASP A 45 -8.47 1.69 -4.67
N VAL A 46 -8.23 0.38 -4.64
CA VAL A 46 -8.12 -0.39 -3.40
C VAL A 46 -6.65 -0.43 -2.95
N PRO A 47 -6.34 -0.14 -1.66
CA PRO A 47 -4.98 -0.25 -1.13
C PRO A 47 -4.36 -1.64 -1.30
N LEU A 48 -3.03 -1.70 -1.47
CA LEU A 48 -2.27 -2.94 -1.64
C LEU A 48 -2.42 -3.92 -0.47
N HIS A 49 -2.58 -3.41 0.76
CA HIS A 49 -2.74 -4.20 1.98
C HIS A 49 -4.18 -4.66 2.22
N THR A 50 -5.10 -4.46 1.27
CA THR A 50 -6.51 -4.84 1.45
C THR A 50 -6.66 -6.34 1.63
N ASP A 51 -7.40 -6.74 2.65
CA ASP A 51 -7.74 -8.13 2.91
C ASP A 51 -9.11 -8.48 2.32
N PHE A 52 -9.11 -9.35 1.31
CA PHE A 52 -10.33 -9.82 0.64
C PHE A 52 -11.00 -11.00 1.35
N THR A 53 -10.39 -11.55 2.40
CA THR A 53 -11.01 -12.61 3.23
C THR A 53 -12.02 -12.03 4.21
N LEU A 54 -11.90 -10.75 4.55
CA LEU A 54 -12.82 -10.07 5.42
C LEU A 54 -14.21 -9.94 4.77
N PRO A 55 -15.29 -10.26 5.50
CA PRO A 55 -16.63 -10.21 4.96
C PRO A 55 -17.01 -8.76 4.63
N VAL A 56 -17.12 -8.45 3.34
CA VAL A 56 -17.69 -7.19 2.88
C VAL A 56 -19.20 -7.26 3.14
N LYS A 57 -19.79 -6.23 3.75
CA LYS A 57 -21.24 -6.10 4.02
C LYS A 57 -22.11 -5.99 2.74
N SER A 58 -21.69 -6.60 1.62
CA SER A 58 -22.43 -6.61 0.37
C SER A 58 -23.24 -7.90 0.25
N LYS A 59 -24.53 -7.79 0.56
CA LYS A 59 -25.55 -8.85 0.45
C LYS A 59 -25.99 -9.08 -1.00
N SER A 60 -25.08 -9.39 -1.93
CA SER A 60 -25.54 -9.88 -3.24
C SER A 60 -24.62 -10.94 -3.79
N ASN A 61 -25.21 -12.09 -4.15
CA ASN A 61 -24.61 -13.20 -4.91
C ASN A 61 -24.30 -12.77 -6.36
N LYS A 62 -23.64 -11.63 -6.55
CA LYS A 62 -23.22 -11.14 -7.85
C LYS A 62 -21.86 -11.73 -8.20
N THR A 63 -21.73 -12.19 -9.44
CA THR A 63 -20.45 -12.61 -10.01
C THR A 63 -19.42 -11.48 -9.90
N PRO A 64 -18.16 -11.77 -9.54
CA PRO A 64 -17.14 -10.76 -9.41
C PRO A 64 -16.91 -10.03 -10.74
N THR A 65 -16.78 -8.71 -10.69
CA THR A 65 -16.44 -7.90 -11.87
C THR A 65 -14.98 -8.12 -12.27
N GLU A 66 -14.65 -7.87 -13.54
CA GLU A 66 -13.27 -7.96 -14.04
C GLU A 66 -12.29 -7.15 -13.16
N LYS A 67 -12.67 -5.93 -12.76
CA LYS A 67 -11.87 -5.11 -11.85
C LYS A 67 -11.57 -5.82 -10.53
N GLN A 68 -12.56 -6.50 -9.93
CA GLN A 68 -12.38 -7.25 -8.68
C GLN A 68 -11.48 -8.47 -8.86
N ILE A 69 -11.58 -9.15 -10.01
CA ILE A 69 -10.69 -10.27 -10.35
C ILE A 69 -9.25 -9.75 -10.47
N GLN A 70 -9.02 -8.66 -11.20
CA GLN A 70 -7.70 -8.05 -11.35
C GLN A 70 -7.12 -7.59 -10.01
N GLN A 71 -7.93 -7.01 -9.14
CA GLN A 71 -7.50 -6.61 -7.80
C GLN A 71 -7.08 -7.82 -6.94
N ARG A 72 -7.79 -8.96 -7.05
CA ARG A 72 -7.42 -10.20 -6.35
C ARG A 72 -6.11 -10.78 -6.88
N VAL A 73 -5.89 -10.75 -8.20
CA VAL A 73 -4.62 -11.15 -8.82
C VAL A 73 -3.48 -10.22 -8.36
N ALA A 74 -3.69 -8.90 -8.37
CA ALA A 74 -2.68 -7.97 -7.83
C ALA A 74 -2.38 -8.24 -6.35
N ARG A 75 -3.39 -8.65 -5.57
CA ARG A 75 -3.19 -8.96 -4.15
C ARG A 75 -2.32 -10.21 -3.97
N SER A 76 -2.49 -11.24 -4.81
CA SER A 76 -1.62 -12.42 -4.74
C SER A 76 -0.17 -12.06 -5.08
N LEU A 77 0.07 -11.13 -6.02
CA LEU A 77 1.43 -10.61 -6.28
C LEU A 77 2.04 -9.94 -5.05
N ILE A 78 1.27 -9.12 -4.33
CA ILE A 78 1.74 -8.48 -3.07
C ILE A 78 2.04 -9.52 -2.00
N LEU A 79 1.28 -10.62 -1.92
CA LEU A 79 1.53 -11.69 -0.96
C LEU A 79 2.78 -12.53 -1.27
N GLN A 80 3.33 -12.44 -2.48
CA GLN A 80 4.58 -13.09 -2.85
C GLN A 80 5.83 -12.32 -2.41
N ILE A 81 5.68 -11.12 -1.82
CA ILE A 81 6.80 -10.37 -1.26
C ILE A 81 7.41 -11.19 -0.11
N ASN A 82 8.69 -11.55 -0.25
CA ASN A 82 9.41 -12.41 0.69
C ASN A 82 10.34 -11.63 1.64
N CYS A 83 10.61 -10.36 1.35
CA CYS A 83 11.53 -9.52 2.11
C CYS A 83 10.90 -8.17 2.38
N VAL A 84 10.92 -7.75 3.65
CA VAL A 84 10.45 -6.43 4.09
C VAL A 84 11.56 -5.80 4.92
N VAL A 85 11.97 -4.60 4.52
CA VAL A 85 12.97 -3.80 5.24
C VAL A 85 12.29 -2.56 5.80
N LYS A 86 12.34 -2.38 7.12
CA LYS A 86 11.83 -1.19 7.82
C LYS A 86 12.98 -0.23 8.10
N LEU A 87 12.90 0.98 7.56
CA LEU A 87 13.80 2.07 7.93
C LEU A 87 13.28 2.74 9.21
N THR A 88 14.15 2.91 10.21
CA THR A 88 13.79 3.44 11.53
C THR A 88 14.41 4.81 11.83
N GLN A 89 15.49 5.18 11.14
CA GLN A 89 16.14 6.47 11.33
C GLN A 89 15.43 7.56 10.52
N GLN A 90 14.99 8.62 11.21
CA GLN A 90 14.46 9.82 10.55
C GLN A 90 15.60 10.76 10.15
N MET A 91 15.60 11.17 8.88
CA MET A 91 16.63 12.04 8.29
C MET A 91 16.09 13.44 7.93
N ARG A 92 14.77 13.67 8.00
CA ARG A 92 14.13 14.92 7.57
C ARG A 92 14.21 16.05 8.60
N THR A 93 14.16 15.71 9.89
CA THR A 93 14.11 16.68 10.98
C THR A 93 14.86 16.12 12.18
N GLU A 94 15.57 16.99 12.87
CA GLU A 94 16.38 16.69 14.05
C GLU A 94 15.70 17.19 15.35
N ASP A 95 14.59 17.93 15.24
CA ASP A 95 13.83 18.43 16.38
C ASP A 95 13.18 17.26 17.12
N LEU A 96 13.74 16.91 18.28
CA LEU A 96 13.29 15.80 19.11
C LEU A 96 11.81 15.93 19.51
N ARG A 97 11.33 17.15 19.81
CA ARG A 97 9.95 17.36 20.24
C ARG A 97 8.99 17.12 19.06
N TYR A 98 9.35 17.59 17.88
CA TYR A 98 8.57 17.35 16.67
C TYR A 98 8.62 15.89 16.21
N LEU A 99 9.77 15.21 16.36
CA LEU A 99 9.89 13.78 16.07
C LEU A 99 8.98 12.93 16.96
N GLN A 100 8.93 13.22 18.25
CA GLN A 100 8.05 12.55 19.20
C GLN A 100 6.57 12.74 18.84
N LEU A 101 6.19 13.96 18.44
CA LEU A 101 4.85 14.25 17.93
C LEU A 101 4.52 13.40 16.70
N LEU A 102 5.41 13.37 15.70
CA LEU A 102 5.18 12.62 14.46
C LEU A 102 5.07 11.11 14.72
N GLU A 103 5.84 10.57 15.67
CA GLU A 103 5.78 9.17 16.05
C GLU A 103 4.44 8.83 16.74
N ARG A 104 3.96 9.69 17.65
CA ARG A 104 2.62 9.54 18.25
C ARG A 104 1.52 9.65 17.20
N LEU A 105 1.63 10.63 16.30
CA LEU A 105 0.67 10.82 15.20
C LEU A 105 0.59 9.58 14.31
N ARG A 106 1.74 8.96 14.02
CA ARG A 106 1.85 7.71 13.26
C ARG A 106 1.10 6.54 13.91
N HIS A 107 1.04 6.49 15.24
CA HIS A 107 0.35 5.45 15.99
C HIS A 107 -1.08 5.84 16.41
N GLY A 108 -1.52 7.07 16.14
CA GLY A 108 -2.81 7.57 16.59
C GLY A 108 -2.85 7.88 18.09
N GLU A 109 -1.70 8.16 18.70
CA GLU A 109 -1.50 8.37 20.14
C GLU A 109 -1.23 9.84 20.49
N CYS A 110 -1.69 10.78 19.65
CA CYS A 110 -1.50 12.21 19.90
C CYS A 110 -2.13 12.65 21.22
N ASN A 111 -1.47 13.57 21.91
CA ASN A 111 -1.93 14.16 23.16
C ASN A 111 -2.17 15.67 23.02
N TYR A 112 -2.56 16.31 24.13
CA TYR A 112 -2.84 17.75 24.14
C TYR A 112 -1.59 18.60 23.85
N ASP A 113 -0.43 18.18 24.34
CA ASP A 113 0.85 18.87 24.09
C ASP A 113 1.23 18.86 22.59
N ASP A 114 0.87 17.78 21.87
CA ASP A 114 1.07 17.69 20.42
C ASP A 114 0.21 18.72 19.68
N TYR A 115 -1.04 18.88 20.12
CA TYR A 115 -1.95 19.88 19.57
C TYR A 115 -1.42 21.29 19.78
N GLU A 116 -0.99 21.63 21.00
CA GLU A 116 -0.41 22.93 21.30
C GLU A 116 0.86 23.19 20.48
N LEU A 117 1.72 22.17 20.31
CA LEU A 117 2.92 22.31 19.47
C LEU A 117 2.57 22.66 18.03
N LEU A 118 1.53 22.04 17.45
CA LEU A 118 1.09 22.34 16.08
C LEU A 118 0.54 23.76 15.91
N LEU A 119 -0.02 24.37 16.96
CA LEU A 119 -0.49 25.76 16.92
C LEU A 119 0.63 26.80 16.86
N THR A 120 1.87 26.41 17.19
CA THR A 120 3.03 27.31 17.18
C THR A 120 3.73 27.43 15.83
N ARG A 121 3.21 26.76 14.79
CA ARG A 121 3.80 26.66 13.45
C ARG A 121 2.83 27.15 12.39
#